data_AF-A0A2H9MV38-F1
#
_entry.id   AF-A0A2H9MV38-F1
#
_cell.length_a   1.000
_cell.length_b   1.000
_cell.length_c   1.000
_cell.angle_alpha   90.00
_cell.angle_beta   90.00
_cell.angle_gamma   90.00
#
_symmetry.space_group_name_H-M   'P 1'
#
loop_
_entity.id
_entity.type
_entity.pdbx_description
1 polymer ?
#
loop_
_entity_poly.entity_id
_entity_poly.type
_entity_poly.pdbx_seq_one_letter_code
_entity_poly.pdbx_strand_id
1 'polypeptide(L)' 'MYSKTREKLKLVCHHCGKSFDGTNEKFCHDSCRDAHIVEIENRVKEAVKNDSSHTNKISQDS' A
#
# COMPACT_ATOMS: atom_id res chain seq x y z
N MET A 1 -26.73 -0.55 -35.88
CA MET A 1 -26.87 -0.23 -34.44
C MET A 1 -25.82 -1.04 -33.69
N TYR A 2 -24.68 -0.45 -33.33
CA TYR A 2 -23.65 -1.15 -32.56
C TYR A 2 -23.90 -0.87 -31.08
N SER A 3 -24.54 -1.82 -30.39
CA SER A 3 -24.61 -1.83 -28.94
C SER A 3 -23.19 -2.10 -28.41
N LYS A 4 -22.45 -1.04 -28.07
CA LYS A 4 -21.16 -1.16 -27.37
C LYS A 4 -21.46 -1.62 -25.95
N THR A 5 -21.40 -2.93 -25.72
CA THR A 5 -21.37 -3.52 -24.38
C THR A 5 -20.22 -2.84 -23.62
N ARG A 6 -20.52 -2.11 -22.53
CA ARG A 6 -19.46 -1.54 -21.70
C ARG A 6 -18.70 -2.71 -21.06
N GLU A 7 -17.53 -3.04 -21.60
CA GLU A 7 -16.58 -3.94 -20.94
C GLU A 7 -16.29 -3.35 -19.56
N LYS A 8 -16.66 -4.08 -18.49
CA LYS A 8 -16.25 -3.73 -17.14
C LYS A 8 -14.73 -3.79 -17.09
N LEU A 9 -14.09 -2.65 -16.86
CA LEU A 9 -12.65 -2.59 -16.64
C LEU A 9 -12.32 -3.46 -15.41
N LYS A 10 -11.58 -4.54 -15.64
CA LYS A 10 -11.05 -5.35 -14.54
C LYS A 10 -9.97 -4.55 -13.83
N LEU A 11 -10.11 -4.42 -12.52
CA LEU A 11 -9.12 -3.78 -11.65
C LEU A 11 -8.14 -4.84 -11.16
N VAL A 12 -6.94 -4.41 -10.76
CA VAL A 12 -5.91 -5.28 -10.19
C VAL A 12 -5.71 -4.89 -8.73
N CYS A 13 -5.79 -5.86 -7.82
CA CYS A 13 -5.61 -5.61 -6.39
C CYS A 13 -4.17 -5.24 -6.06
N HIS A 14 -3.95 -4.14 -5.35
CA HIS A 14 -2.61 -3.67 -4.98
C HIS A 14 -1.89 -4.57 -3.96
N HIS A 15 -2.62 -5.40 -3.21
CA HIS A 15 -2.04 -6.30 -2.22
C HIS A 15 -1.73 -7.68 -2.80
N CYS A 16 -2.71 -8.34 -3.44
CA CYS A 16 -2.54 -9.72 -3.92
C CYS A 16 -2.31 -9.86 -5.43
N GLY A 17 -2.38 -8.77 -6.20
CA GLY A 17 -2.17 -8.77 -7.66
C GLY A 17 -3.27 -9.43 -8.47
N LYS A 18 -4.37 -9.89 -7.84
CA LYS A 18 -5.48 -10.56 -8.55
C LYS A 18 -6.39 -9.55 -9.24
N SER A 19 -6.88 -9.92 -10.43
CA SER A 19 -7.90 -9.16 -11.13
C SER A 19 -9.27 -9.33 -10.47
N PHE A 20 -10.03 -8.25 -10.32
CA PHE A 20 -11.36 -8.27 -9.73
C PHE A 20 -12.29 -7.25 -10.40
N ASP A 21 -13.59 -7.46 -10.23
CA ASP A 21 -14.63 -6.54 -10.70
C ASP A 21 -14.80 -5.40 -9.69
N GLY A 22 -14.79 -4.18 -10.18
CA GLY A 22 -15.01 -2.99 -9.35
C GLY A 22 -15.12 -1.74 -10.22
N THR A 23 -15.32 -0.60 -9.57
CA THR A 23 -15.45 0.69 -10.29
C THR A 23 -14.26 1.62 -10.08
N ASN A 24 -13.70 1.65 -8.85
CA ASN A 24 -12.56 2.49 -8.51
C ASN A 24 -11.77 1.95 -7.30
N GLU A 25 -11.93 0.66 -6.98
CA GLU A 25 -11.32 0.07 -5.81
C GLU A 25 -9.87 -0.30 -6.07
N LYS A 26 -9.03 -0.17 -5.04
CA LYS A 26 -7.61 -0.58 -5.09
C LYS A 26 -7.38 -2.00 -4.57
N PHE A 27 -8.34 -2.54 -3.83
CA PHE A 27 -8.25 -3.84 -3.18
C PHE A 27 -9.47 -4.67 -3.52
N CYS A 28 -9.28 -5.98 -3.72
CA CYS A 28 -10.39 -6.86 -4.06
C CYS A 28 -11.29 -7.19 -2.87
N HIS A 29 -10.79 -7.05 -1.64
CA HIS A 29 -11.50 -7.31 -0.38
C HIS A 29 -10.91 -6.42 0.72
N ASP A 30 -11.69 -6.13 1.77
CA ASP A 30 -11.20 -5.38 2.95
C ASP A 30 -9.99 -6.06 3.59
N SER A 31 -9.94 -7.38 3.66
CA SER A 31 -8.79 -8.11 4.20
C SER A 31 -7.48 -7.80 3.45
N CYS A 32 -7.54 -7.56 2.13
CA CYS A 32 -6.37 -7.15 1.35
C CYS A 32 -5.97 -5.70 1.64
N ARG A 33 -6.92 -4.83 1.96
CA ARG A 33 -6.66 -3.46 2.37
C ARG A 33 -5.98 -3.44 3.75
N ASP A 34 -6.55 -4.16 4.72
CA ASP A 34 -6.03 -4.22 6.09
C ASP A 34 -4.62 -4.82 6.12
N ALA A 35 -4.40 -5.92 5.42
CA ALA A 35 -3.09 -6.55 5.32
C ALA A 35 -2.04 -5.60 4.71
N HIS A 36 -2.41 -4.83 3.69
CA HIS A 36 -1.52 -3.84 3.09
C HIS A 36 -1.18 -2.68 4.04
N ILE A 37 -2.15 -2.21 4.83
CA ILE A 37 -1.91 -1.18 5.85
C ILE A 37 -0.90 -1.68 6.88
N VAL A 38 -1.12 -2.89 7.43
CA VAL A 38 -0.21 -3.50 8.42
C VAL A 38 1.20 -3.69 7.86
N GLU A 39 1.34 -4.09 6.60
CA GLU A 39 2.65 -4.18 5.93
C GLU A 39 3.37 -2.83 5.88
N ILE A 40 2.65 -1.76 5.50
CA ILE A 40 3.21 -0.41 5.46
C ILE A 40 3.63 0.05 6.86
N GLU A 41 2.77 -0.14 7.86
CA GLU A 41 3.06 0.23 9.25
C GLU A 41 4.32 -0.46 9.78
N ASN A 42 4.47 -1.77 9.49
CA ASN A 42 5.66 -2.51 9.86
C ASN A 42 6.91 -1.97 9.16
N ARG A 43 6.84 -1.67 7.85
CA ARG A 43 7.98 -1.11 7.10
C ARG A 43 8.39 0.26 7.65
N VAL A 44 7.43 1.13 7.98
CA VAL A 44 7.71 2.43 8.59
C VAL A 44 8.34 2.25 9.97
N LYS A 45 7.80 1.36 10.80
CA LYS A 45 8.33 1.07 12.13
C LYS A 45 9.77 0.58 12.09
N GLU A 46 10.10 -0.33 11.16
CA GLU A 46 11.45 -0.83 10.99
C GLU A 46 12.41 0.25 10.49
N ALA A 47 11.97 1.12 9.58
CA ALA A 47 12.77 2.25 9.12
C ALA A 47 13.08 3.24 10.27
N VAL A 48 12.09 3.57 11.10
CA VAL A 48 12.28 4.47 12.26
C VAL A 48 13.24 3.88 13.29
N LYS A 49 13.17 2.57 13.57
CA LYS A 49 14.13 1.91 14.46
C LYS A 49 15.57 1.96 13.91
N ASN A 50 15.72 1.77 12.59
CA ASN A 50 17.03 1.74 11.95
C ASN A 50 17.71 3.13 11.91
N ASP A 51 16.93 4.23 11.94
CA ASP A 51 17.44 5.60 11.91
C ASP A 51 17.95 6.12 13.28
N SER A 52 18.10 5.25 14.29
CA SER A 52 18.63 5.60 15.63
C SER A 52 20.06 6.18 15.63
N SER A 53 20.69 6.39 14.46
CA SER A 53 22.01 6.99 14.30
C SER A 53 22.02 8.51 14.07
N HIS A 54 20.88 9.18 13.85
CA HIS A 54 20.88 10.61 13.52
C HIS A 54 20.81 11.60 14.70
N THR A 55 20.55 11.14 15.93
CA THR A 55 20.44 12.04 17.10
C THR A 55 21.66 12.04 18.04
N ASN A 56 22.60 11.11 17.87
CA ASN A 56 23.74 10.95 18.81
C ASN A 56 24.96 11.84 18.53
N LYS A 57 24.91 12.81 17.60
CA LYS A 57 26.07 13.64 17.22
C LYS A 57 25.93 15.15 17.47
N ILE A 58 25.00 15.59 18.32
CA ILE A 58 24.80 17.03 18.61
C ILE A 58 25.35 17.44 19.99
N SER A 59 25.87 16.52 20.80
CA SER A 59 26.29 16.82 22.19
C SER A 59 27.79 16.89 22.45
N GLN A 60 28.64 17.09 21.45
CA GLN A 60 30.07 17.36 21.67
C GLN A 60 30.54 18.54 20.81
N ASP A 61 30.11 19.75 21.18
CA ASP A 61 30.91 20.96 20.94
C ASP A 61 31.34 21.45 22.33
N SER A 62 32.66 21.57 22.52
CA SER A 62 33.36 21.73 23.80
C SER A 62 33.53 23.19 24.18
#